data_AF-A0AAQ6ILG7-F1
#
_entry.id   AF-A0AAQ6ILG7-F1
#
_cell.length_a   1.000
_cell.length_b   1.000
_cell.length_c   1.000
_cell.angle_alpha   90.00
_cell.angle_beta   90.00
_cell.angle_gamma   90.00
#
_symmetry.space_group_name_H-M   'P 1'
#
loop_
_entity.id
_entity.type
_entity.pdbx_description
1 polymer ?
#
loop_
_entity_poly.entity_id
_entity_poly.type
_entity_poly.pdbx_seq_one_letter_code
_entity_poly.pdbx_strand_id
1 'polypeptide(L)'
;MKSLPYFCRGEVIRGFGRGSKELGIPTANFADSVVDKLPADISTGIYYGWACVSNGDVHKMVMSIGWNPYYKNTKKSMETHVIHKFKEDFYGEVLSVVMVGYIRPEKSFDSLEALIGAINSDIEEAKVKLELPEHLRLREDNFFTSVPSSSLTPPTNTASTSQTILNGH
;
A
#
# COMPACT_ATOMS: atom_id res chain seq x y z
N MET A 1 17.37 7.80 -7.67
CA MET A 1 16.84 6.85 -6.69
C MET A 1 17.19 5.46 -7.17
N LYS A 2 18.08 4.74 -6.48
CA LYS A 2 18.59 3.44 -6.97
C LYS A 2 17.66 2.28 -6.59
N SER A 3 16.81 2.50 -5.59
CA SER A 3 15.90 1.49 -5.06
C SER A 3 14.55 1.38 -5.78
N LEU A 4 14.38 2.00 -6.96
CA LEU A 4 13.18 1.82 -7.79
C LEU A 4 13.46 0.84 -8.94
N PRO A 5 12.51 -0.03 -9.31
CA PRO A 5 11.18 -0.18 -8.71
C PRO A 5 11.23 -0.82 -7.31
N TYR A 6 10.41 -0.30 -6.39
CA TYR A 6 10.32 -0.79 -5.01
C TYR A 6 9.01 -1.55 -4.80
N PHE A 7 9.11 -2.74 -4.21
CA PHE A 7 7.99 -3.66 -4.02
C PHE A 7 7.67 -3.78 -2.54
N CYS A 8 6.42 -3.56 -2.14
CA CYS A 8 6.00 -3.85 -0.77
C CYS A 8 4.52 -4.25 -0.69
N ARG A 9 4.19 -4.98 0.37
CA ARG A 9 2.83 -5.38 0.72
C ARG A 9 2.56 -5.04 2.17
N GLY A 10 1.33 -4.72 2.49
CA GLY A 10 0.90 -4.46 3.85
C GLY A 10 -0.61 -4.33 3.97
N GLU A 11 -1.10 -4.58 5.17
CA GLU A 11 -2.49 -4.34 5.51
C GLU A 11 -2.82 -2.84 5.42
N VAL A 12 -3.98 -2.52 4.85
CA VAL A 12 -4.49 -1.16 4.79
C VAL A 12 -5.06 -0.76 6.14
N ILE A 13 -4.42 0.20 6.79
CA ILE A 13 -4.85 0.73 8.08
C ILE A 13 -5.59 2.05 7.92
N ARG A 14 -6.39 2.40 8.94
CA ARG A 14 -7.03 3.71 9.02
C ARG A 14 -5.97 4.77 9.35
N GLY A 15 -5.91 5.81 8.52
CA GLY A 15 -5.13 7.01 8.82
C GLY A 15 -5.86 7.96 9.78
N PHE A 16 -5.32 9.16 9.95
CA PHE A 16 -5.84 10.19 10.86
C PHE A 16 -7.02 11.02 10.31
N GLY A 17 -7.70 10.54 9.26
CA GLY A 17 -8.97 11.12 8.80
C GLY A 17 -8.88 12.52 8.20
N ARG A 18 -7.89 12.82 7.35
CA ARG A 18 -7.72 14.15 6.72
C ARG A 18 -8.74 14.48 5.59
N GLY A 19 -9.92 13.87 5.59
CA GLY A 19 -10.99 14.20 4.63
C GLY A 19 -10.69 13.86 3.16
N SER A 20 -9.61 13.12 2.85
CA SER A 20 -9.24 12.79 1.46
C SER A 20 -10.34 12.07 0.68
N LYS A 21 -11.17 11.29 1.38
CA LYS A 21 -12.40 10.68 0.84
C LYS A 21 -13.46 11.71 0.44
N GLU A 22 -13.64 12.77 1.22
CA GLU A 22 -14.55 13.89 0.90
C GLU A 22 -14.05 14.72 -0.28
N LEU A 23 -12.73 14.73 -0.51
CA LEU A 23 -12.10 15.35 -1.68
C LEU A 23 -12.19 14.48 -2.95
N GLY A 24 -12.76 13.27 -2.86
CA GLY A 24 -12.84 12.32 -3.96
C GLY A 24 -11.53 11.58 -4.26
N ILE A 25 -10.52 11.69 -3.40
CA ILE A 25 -9.18 11.12 -3.58
C ILE A 25 -8.83 10.30 -2.34
N PRO A 26 -9.52 9.18 -2.07
CA PRO A 26 -9.27 8.37 -0.88
C PRO A 26 -7.84 7.80 -0.87
N THR A 27 -7.17 7.88 0.27
CA THR A 27 -5.81 7.35 0.46
C THR A 27 -5.77 6.18 1.45
N ALA A 28 -5.17 5.07 1.04
CA ALA A 28 -4.87 3.91 1.87
C ALA A 28 -3.54 4.11 2.59
N ASN A 29 -3.49 3.84 3.90
CA ASN A 29 -2.29 4.00 4.71
C ASN A 29 -1.65 2.64 4.97
N PHE A 30 -0.32 2.59 4.98
CA PHE A 30 0.44 1.43 5.44
C PHE A 30 0.83 1.55 6.91
N ALA A 31 0.94 0.41 7.60
CA ALA A 31 1.47 0.34 8.96
C ALA A 31 2.97 0.70 9.03
N ASP A 32 3.40 1.26 10.15
CA ASP A 32 4.80 1.62 10.43
C ASP A 32 5.78 0.47 10.11
N SER A 33 5.40 -0.79 10.37
CA SER A 33 6.24 -1.97 10.10
C SER A 33 6.57 -2.19 8.62
N VAL A 34 5.78 -1.63 7.70
CA VAL A 34 6.03 -1.60 6.26
C VAL A 34 6.87 -0.38 5.90
N VAL A 35 6.51 0.78 6.46
CA VAL A 35 7.17 2.06 6.15
C VAL A 35 8.61 2.11 6.66
N ASP A 36 8.88 1.52 7.83
CA ASP A 36 10.20 1.43 8.45
C ASP A 36 11.18 0.57 7.63
N LYS A 37 10.68 -0.22 6.66
CA LYS A 37 11.50 -1.01 5.73
C LYS A 37 11.88 -0.25 4.45
N LEU A 38 11.37 0.97 4.26
CA LEU A 38 11.72 1.78 3.09
C LEU A 38 13.24 2.01 3.04
N PRO A 39 13.87 1.77 1.88
CA PRO A 39 15.26 2.13 1.65
C PRO A 39 15.52 3.62 1.96
N ALA A 40 16.69 3.90 2.54
CA ALA A 40 17.05 5.24 2.97
C ALA A 40 17.11 6.25 1.80
N ASP A 41 17.37 5.79 0.57
CA ASP A 41 17.42 6.63 -0.62
C ASP A 41 16.04 6.95 -1.23
N ILE A 42 14.95 6.33 -0.73
CA ILE A 42 13.58 6.75 -1.05
C ILE A 42 13.26 8.00 -0.21
N SER A 43 13.35 9.17 -0.83
CA SER A 43 13.06 10.45 -0.21
C SER A 43 11.56 10.67 0.01
N THR A 44 11.18 11.71 0.74
CA THR A 44 9.78 12.14 0.75
C THR A 44 9.38 12.77 -0.59
N GLY A 45 8.09 12.80 -0.85
CA GLY A 45 7.49 13.32 -2.08
C GLY A 45 6.42 12.40 -2.65
N ILE A 46 6.08 12.66 -3.91
CA ILE A 46 5.02 11.98 -4.65
C ILE A 46 5.63 11.01 -5.64
N TYR A 47 5.09 9.80 -5.63
CA TYR A 47 5.51 8.67 -6.44
C TYR A 47 4.32 8.12 -7.24
N TYR A 48 4.62 7.32 -8.25
CA TYR A 48 3.62 6.60 -9.03
C TYR A 48 4.01 5.14 -9.20
N GLY A 49 3.01 4.31 -9.51
CA GLY A 49 3.26 2.89 -9.70
C GLY A 49 1.99 2.08 -9.92
N TRP A 50 2.09 0.80 -9.59
CA TRP A 50 1.01 -0.17 -9.67
C TRP A 50 0.56 -0.61 -8.28
N ALA A 51 -0.72 -0.88 -8.12
CA ALA A 51 -1.33 -1.35 -6.89
C ALA A 51 -2.31 -2.49 -7.16
N CYS A 52 -2.38 -3.44 -6.24
CA CYS A 52 -3.39 -4.50 -6.21
C CYS A 52 -3.93 -4.63 -4.79
N VAL A 53 -5.25 -4.66 -4.66
CA VAL A 53 -5.94 -4.92 -3.38
C VAL A 53 -6.27 -6.40 -3.32
N SER A 54 -5.73 -7.09 -2.31
CA SER A 54 -5.86 -8.54 -2.12
C SER A 54 -5.48 -9.33 -3.38
N ASN A 55 -6.42 -10.04 -3.99
CA ASN A 55 -6.22 -10.79 -5.24
C ASN A 55 -7.01 -10.16 -6.41
N GLY A 56 -7.27 -8.86 -6.35
CA GLY A 56 -8.01 -8.13 -7.37
C GLY A 56 -7.18 -7.76 -8.60
N ASP A 57 -7.74 -6.87 -9.41
CA ASP A 57 -7.05 -6.35 -10.59
C ASP A 57 -5.92 -5.38 -10.19
N VAL A 58 -4.87 -5.36 -11.02
CA VAL A 58 -3.76 -4.40 -10.88
C VAL A 58 -4.16 -3.07 -11.51
N HIS A 59 -4.12 -2.01 -10.70
CA HIS A 59 -4.49 -0.64 -11.08
C HIS A 59 -3.30 0.31 -10.94
N LYS A 60 -3.35 1.43 -11.66
CA LYS A 60 -2.40 2.53 -11.48
C LYS A 60 -2.59 3.16 -10.10
N MET A 61 -1.53 3.72 -9.53
CA MET A 61 -1.60 4.46 -8.27
C MET A 61 -0.66 5.66 -8.26
N VAL A 62 -0.96 6.59 -7.35
CA VAL A 62 -0.01 7.57 -6.84
C VAL A 62 0.19 7.35 -5.35
N MET A 63 1.38 7.68 -4.85
CA MET A 63 1.75 7.50 -3.45
C MET A 63 2.43 8.75 -2.91
N SER A 64 1.98 9.22 -1.76
CA SER A 64 2.68 10.23 -0.97
C SER A 64 3.54 9.54 0.09
N ILE A 65 4.83 9.90 0.14
CA ILE A 65 5.73 9.55 1.23
C ILE A 65 6.09 10.84 1.94
N GLY A 66 5.76 10.95 3.22
CA GLY A 66 5.98 12.16 4.01
C GLY A 66 6.49 11.86 5.41
N TRP A 67 6.74 12.90 6.19
CA TRP A 67 7.06 12.75 7.62
C TRP A 67 5.80 12.80 8.47
N ASN A 68 5.70 11.89 9.45
CA ASN A 68 4.57 11.84 10.38
C ASN A 68 4.75 12.86 11.53
N PRO A 69 3.92 13.93 11.62
CA PRO A 69 4.05 14.95 12.66
C PRO A 69 3.84 14.42 14.08
N TYR A 70 3.02 13.37 14.24
CA TYR A 70 2.71 12.78 15.54
C TYR A 70 3.92 12.07 16.16
N TYR A 71 4.88 11.63 15.35
CA TYR A 71 6.15 11.06 15.80
C TYR A 71 7.30 12.07 15.74
N LYS A 72 7.01 13.36 15.92
CA LYS A 72 8.01 14.45 15.87
C LYS A 72 8.83 14.43 14.56
N ASN A 73 8.21 14.03 13.45
CA ASN A 73 8.86 13.88 12.14
C ASN A 73 10.07 12.93 12.14
N THR A 74 10.09 11.93 13.03
CA THR A 74 11.15 10.90 13.05
C THR A 74 10.80 9.66 12.24
N LYS A 75 9.52 9.47 11.92
CA LYS A 75 9.00 8.37 11.12
C LYS A 75 8.37 8.87 9.83
N LYS A 76 8.61 8.15 8.74
CA LYS A 76 7.90 8.39 7.47
C LYS A 76 6.47 7.83 7.56
N SER A 77 5.59 8.29 6.68
CA SER A 77 4.29 7.70 6.36
C SER A 77 4.23 7.40 4.86
N MET A 78 3.41 6.41 4.48
CA MET A 78 3.10 6.08 3.09
C MET A 78 1.59 6.06 2.90
N GLU A 79 1.10 6.91 2.00
CA GLU A 79 -0.32 7.02 1.66
C GLU A 79 -0.50 6.77 0.16
N THR A 80 -1.31 5.77 -0.20
CA THR A 80 -1.52 5.36 -1.60
C THR A 80 -2.93 5.70 -2.05
N HIS A 81 -3.06 6.45 -3.14
CA HIS A 81 -4.33 6.57 -3.86
C HIS A 81 -4.30 5.64 -5.07
N VAL A 82 -5.13 4.61 -5.03
CA VAL A 82 -5.34 3.71 -6.16
C VAL A 82 -6.29 4.38 -7.15
N ILE A 83 -5.89 4.50 -8.41
CA ILE A 83 -6.65 5.18 -9.48
C ILE A 83 -7.70 4.20 -10.02
N HIS A 84 -8.66 3.87 -9.14
CA HIS A 84 -9.77 2.99 -9.39
C HIS A 84 -10.91 3.31 -8.41
N LYS A 85 -12.16 3.22 -8.88
CA LYS A 85 -13.33 3.45 -8.04
C LYS A 85 -13.81 2.15 -7.42
N PHE A 86 -13.39 1.89 -6.19
CA PHE A 86 -13.90 0.77 -5.40
C PHE A 86 -15.35 1.02 -4.95
N LYS A 87 -16.11 -0.08 -4.82
CA LYS A 87 -17.49 -0.04 -4.31
C LYS A 87 -17.55 0.15 -2.80
N GLU A 88 -16.55 -0.37 -2.10
CA GLU A 88 -16.47 -0.42 -0.64
C GLU A 88 -15.05 -0.06 -0.19
N ASP A 89 -14.90 0.31 1.08
CA ASP A 89 -13.59 0.49 1.68
C ASP A 89 -12.90 -0.88 1.87
N PHE A 90 -11.58 -0.91 1.74
CA PHE A 90 -10.77 -2.14 1.83
C PHE A 90 -9.80 -2.10 3.02
N TYR A 91 -10.24 -1.56 4.16
CA TYR A 91 -9.44 -1.62 5.40
C TYR A 91 -9.27 -3.08 5.85
N GLY A 92 -8.08 -3.43 6.33
CA GLY A 92 -7.76 -4.81 6.72
C GLY A 92 -7.35 -5.70 5.54
N GLU A 93 -7.59 -5.28 4.30
CA GLU A 93 -7.12 -5.99 3.12
C GLU A 93 -5.63 -5.71 2.87
N VAL A 94 -4.95 -6.65 2.20
CA VAL A 94 -3.54 -6.49 1.83
C VAL A 94 -3.45 -5.65 0.57
N LEU A 95 -2.82 -4.48 0.67
CA LEU A 95 -2.44 -3.67 -0.48
C LEU A 95 -1.02 -4.04 -0.92
N SER A 96 -0.89 -4.55 -2.14
CA SER A 96 0.39 -4.79 -2.81
C SER A 96 0.71 -3.63 -3.72
N VAL A 97 1.92 -3.08 -3.65
CA VAL A 97 2.35 -1.95 -4.48
C VAL A 97 3.73 -2.18 -5.10
N VAL A 98 3.86 -1.71 -6.34
CA VAL A 98 5.13 -1.56 -7.04
C VAL A 98 5.31 -0.08 -7.34
N MET A 99 6.16 0.58 -6.56
CA MET A 99 6.52 1.97 -6.75
C MET A 99 7.55 2.06 -7.88
N VAL A 100 7.18 2.72 -8.97
CA VAL A 100 7.93 2.68 -10.23
C VAL A 100 8.81 3.92 -10.39
N GLY A 101 8.28 5.10 -10.08
CA GLY A 101 8.98 6.35 -10.32
C GLY A 101 8.53 7.48 -9.40
N TYR A 102 9.27 8.58 -9.48
CA TYR A 102 9.07 9.80 -8.71
C TYR A 102 8.42 10.89 -9.60
N ILE A 103 7.52 11.68 -9.01
CA ILE A 103 6.88 12.83 -9.65
C ILE A 103 7.54 14.12 -9.17
N ARG A 104 7.42 14.42 -7.87
CA ARG A 104 7.79 15.72 -7.32
C ARG A 104 8.00 15.68 -5.79
N PRO A 105 8.67 16.69 -5.20
CA PRO A 105 8.75 16.80 -3.75
C PRO A 105 7.40 17.13 -3.12
N GLU A 106 7.33 16.97 -1.79
CA GLU A 106 6.24 17.49 -0.98
C GLU A 106 6.11 19.00 -1.19
N LYS A 107 4.88 19.50 -1.21
CA LYS A 107 4.57 20.92 -1.35
C LYS A 107 3.52 21.31 -0.32
N SER A 108 3.67 22.49 0.25
CA SER A 108 2.61 23.15 0.99
C SER A 108 1.66 23.85 0.02
N PHE A 109 0.38 23.92 0.38
CA PHE A 109 -0.65 24.55 -0.44
C PHE A 109 -1.42 25.55 0.42
N ASP A 110 -1.64 26.75 -0.12
CA ASP A 110 -2.33 27.83 0.58
C ASP A 110 -3.86 27.71 0.50
N SER A 111 -4.38 26.75 -0.29
CA SER A 111 -5.80 26.46 -0.40
C SER A 111 -6.08 24.99 -0.69
N LEU A 112 -7.29 24.55 -0.36
CA LEU A 112 -7.77 23.20 -0.68
C LEU A 112 -7.84 22.97 -2.19
N GLU A 113 -8.26 23.98 -2.95
CA GLU A 113 -8.31 23.92 -4.41
C GLU A 113 -6.92 23.69 -5.03
N ALA A 114 -5.90 24.40 -4.53
CA ALA A 114 -4.53 24.23 -5.00
C ALA A 114 -4.00 22.82 -4.70
N LEU A 115 -4.34 22.27 -3.52
CA LEU A 115 -4.01 20.89 -3.17
C LEU A 115 -4.69 19.89 -4.13
N ILE A 116 -5.99 20.01 -4.35
CA ILE A 116 -6.75 19.13 -5.27
C ILE A 116 -6.18 19.22 -6.69
N GLY A 117 -5.91 20.43 -7.17
CA GLY A 117 -5.32 20.66 -8.49
C GLY A 117 -3.97 19.98 -8.66
N ALA A 118 -3.11 20.06 -7.63
CA ALA A 118 -1.83 19.37 -7.65
C ALA A 118 -1.97 17.84 -7.65
N ILE A 119 -2.86 17.28 -6.83
CA ILE A 119 -3.07 15.82 -6.81
C ILE A 119 -3.63 15.32 -8.15
N ASN A 120 -4.57 16.05 -8.77
CA ASN A 120 -5.08 15.70 -10.09
C ASN A 120 -3.97 15.74 -11.15
N SER A 121 -3.08 16.74 -11.09
CA SER A 121 -1.91 16.79 -11.96
C SER A 121 -0.98 15.58 -11.74
N ASP A 122 -0.76 15.17 -10.49
CA ASP A 122 0.06 14.00 -10.16
C ASP A 122 -0.58 12.71 -10.71
N ILE A 123 -1.91 12.58 -10.63
CA ILE A 123 -2.67 11.44 -11.17
C ILE A 123 -2.54 11.38 -12.70
N GLU A 124 -2.69 12.50 -13.40
CA GLU A 124 -2.55 12.53 -14.86
C GLU A 124 -1.11 12.22 -15.30
N GLU A 125 -0.10 12.77 -14.60
CA GLU A 125 1.29 12.45 -14.87
C GLU A 125 1.61 10.97 -14.64
N ALA A 126 1.10 10.38 -13.55
CA ALA A 126 1.22 8.95 -13.28
C ALA A 126 0.57 8.11 -14.39
N LYS A 127 -0.64 8.48 -14.83
CA LYS A 127 -1.33 7.79 -15.92
C LYS A 127 -0.50 7.75 -17.19
N VAL A 128 0.10 8.87 -17.58
CA VAL A 128 0.95 8.97 -18.78
C VAL A 128 2.24 8.19 -18.60
N LYS A 129 2.98 8.38 -17.50
CA LYS A 129 4.26 7.70 -17.27
C LYS A 129 4.13 6.18 -17.20
N LEU A 130 3.02 5.66 -16.68
CA LEU A 130 2.80 4.21 -16.57
C LEU A 130 2.47 3.53 -17.91
N GLU A 131 2.19 4.30 -18.98
CA GLU A 131 2.05 3.75 -20.34
C GLU A 131 3.38 3.53 -21.05
N LEU A 132 4.50 4.01 -20.48
CA LEU A 132 5.82 3.71 -21.04
C LEU A 132 6.07 2.19 -20.97
N PRO A 133 6.59 1.54 -22.04
CA PRO A 133 6.72 0.09 -22.11
C PRO A 133 7.47 -0.53 -20.92
N GLU A 134 8.50 0.15 -20.42
CA GLU A 134 9.28 -0.30 -19.29
C GLU A 134 8.52 -0.33 -17.97
N HIS A 135 7.49 0.51 -17.82
CA HIS A 135 6.64 0.57 -16.64
C HIS A 135 5.41 -0.32 -16.80
N LEU A 136 4.87 -0.43 -18.01
CA LEU A 136 3.67 -1.23 -18.30
C LEU A 136 3.89 -2.70 -17.96
N ARG A 137 5.07 -3.26 -18.28
CA ARG A 137 5.42 -4.65 -17.91
C ARG A 137 5.36 -4.95 -16.41
N LEU A 138 5.55 -3.95 -15.55
CA LEU A 138 5.50 -4.14 -14.09
C LEU A 138 4.08 -4.41 -13.59
N ARG A 139 3.06 -4.08 -14.38
CA ARG A 139 1.66 -4.44 -14.10
C ARG A 139 1.46 -5.97 -14.04
N GLU A 140 2.23 -6.70 -14.83
CA GLU A 140 2.14 -8.16 -14.99
C GLU A 140 3.19 -8.90 -14.15
N ASP A 141 3.88 -8.20 -13.25
CA ASP A 141 4.92 -8.82 -12.42
C ASP A 141 4.33 -9.91 -11.51
N ASN A 142 5.06 -11.02 -11.34
CA ASN A 142 4.67 -12.13 -10.47
C ASN A 142 4.48 -11.70 -9.00
N PHE A 143 4.99 -10.54 -8.62
CA PHE A 143 4.68 -9.88 -7.37
C PHE A 143 3.18 -9.56 -7.19
N PHE A 144 2.35 -9.53 -8.22
CA PHE A 144 0.90 -9.35 -8.02
C PHE A 144 0.12 -10.66 -7.94
N THR A 145 0.69 -11.77 -8.42
CA THR A 145 0.02 -13.08 -8.49
C THR A 145 0.52 -14.09 -7.46
N SER A 146 1.72 -13.87 -6.91
CA SER A 146 2.29 -14.73 -5.87
C SER A 146 1.54 -14.55 -4.54
N VAL A 147 0.80 -15.58 -4.12
CA VAL A 147 0.21 -15.61 -2.78
C VAL A 147 1.34 -15.50 -1.74
N PRO A 148 1.27 -14.60 -0.75
CA PRO A 148 2.21 -14.59 0.34
C PRO A 148 2.21 -15.97 1.01
N SER A 149 3.36 -16.64 1.02
CA SER A 149 3.54 -17.91 1.73
C SER A 149 3.49 -17.67 3.25
N SER A 150 2.30 -17.43 3.81
CA SER A 150 2.11 -17.34 5.25
C SER A 150 0.66 -17.61 5.65
N SER A 151 0.24 -18.88 5.57
CA SER A 151 -0.73 -19.51 6.48
C SER A 151 -1.01 -20.98 6.10
N LEU A 152 0.03 -21.81 6.04
CA LEU A 152 -0.15 -23.25 6.27
C LEU A 152 -0.13 -23.48 7.78
N THR A 153 -1.26 -23.27 8.45
CA THR A 153 -1.50 -23.96 9.72
C THR A 153 -1.63 -25.45 9.40
N PRO A 154 -0.81 -26.34 9.99
CA PRO A 154 -1.04 -27.78 9.83
C PRO A 154 -2.41 -28.14 10.40
N PRO A 155 -3.18 -29.05 9.78
CA PRO A 155 -4.40 -29.56 10.39
C PRO A 155 -4.04 -30.27 11.70
N THR A 156 -4.59 -29.77 12.81
CA THR A 156 -4.49 -30.41 14.12
C THR A 156 -5.22 -31.74 14.04
N ASN A 157 -4.45 -32.83 13.94
CA ASN A 157 -4.99 -34.18 13.98
C ASN A 157 -5.27 -34.56 15.44
N THR A 158 -6.44 -34.20 15.97
CA THR A 158 -6.91 -34.76 17.25
C THR A 158 -7.58 -36.11 16.97
N ALA A 159 -6.77 -37.17 16.98
CA ALA A 159 -7.27 -38.53 17.09
C ALA A 159 -7.78 -38.76 18.51
N SER A 160 -9.06 -39.11 18.61
CA SER A 160 -9.70 -39.69 19.78
C SER A 160 -9.07 -41.04 20.11
N THR A 161 -8.65 -41.26 21.35
CA THR A 161 -8.68 -42.60 21.94
C THR A 161 -8.93 -42.48 23.43
N SER A 162 -10.16 -42.81 23.83
CA SER A 162 -10.57 -43.10 25.19
C SER A 162 -9.68 -44.17 25.81
N GLN A 163 -9.13 -43.92 27.00
CA GLN A 163 -8.72 -44.98 27.91
C GLN A 163 -9.52 -44.86 29.20
N THR A 164 -10.51 -45.73 29.32
CA THR A 164 -11.09 -46.17 30.59
C THR A 164 -10.42 -47.48 30.94
N ILE A 165 -9.59 -47.54 31.99
CA ILE A 165 -9.40 -48.75 32.80
C ILE A 165 -9.18 -48.34 34.27
N LEU A 166 -10.03 -48.91 35.13
CA LEU A 166 -10.00 -48.95 36.59
C LEU A 166 -8.63 -49.36 37.14
N ASN A 167 -8.27 -48.85 38.32
CA ASN A 167 -7.50 -49.63 39.29
C ASN A 167 -8.05 -49.39 40.68
N GLY A 168 -8.43 -50.48 41.35
CA GLY A 168 -8.70 -50.53 42.77
C GLY A 168 -7.43 -50.75 43.57
N HIS A 169 -7.43 -50.19 44.78
CA HIS A 169 -6.96 -50.78 46.03
C HIS A 169 -7.56 -50.00 47.18
#